data_AF-A0A7G1NFR5-F1
#
_entry.id   AF-A0A7G1NFR5-F1
#
_cell.length_a   1.000
_cell.length_b   1.000
_cell.length_c   1.000
_cell.angle_alpha   90.00
_cell.angle_beta   90.00
_cell.angle_gamma   90.00
#
_symmetry.space_group_name_H-M   'P 1'
#
loop_
_entity.id
_entity.type
_entity.pdbx_description
1 polymer ?
#
loop_
_entity_poly.entity_id
_entity_poly.type
_entity_poly.pdbx_seq_one_letter_code
_entity_poly.pdbx_strand_id
1 'polypeptide(L)'
;MAVRVGAAAVVLGATAAVLPGQAAAAGEVAGTPSPYAFADDAQSVEGARSTGDAAPLKPGGTYRSSLPSSGNVSYRLDLDAASNAYVSVTAVPSPGSTVSVIDGIKVTMQDAEGNTCSDDTASFGVARSPHPIAAWGRREAGKPLCRKAGAYFVSVERVDPDGEGSSPDAWDLELVAMTEPGEAKTGTTSAPGAWNSATPQPLQGEPERRKGGAGFSDATPVDQGVWRDDIRPGQTLFYEVPVDWGQQVSVTAELGSSDSGGTGYTSGALDLDLYNPARGRVADVGVGYDGGQKSGSLPPLPPVDHANRYAATAQVSALRFAGSHYLVAHLSQAVADTFGNGPFAMTLRVRTSGQPRSGPEYAGESVPKGVFEVSDEDREAAAEGVAAGDTTAMRALAVGGIGTGSALLVGLGVWTVMARRRTTT
;
A
#
# COMPACT_ATOMS: atom_id res chain seq x y z
N MET A 1 -30.83 -35.84 -55.73
CA MET A 1 -30.12 -35.42 -54.51
C MET A 1 -29.45 -34.08 -54.80
N ALA A 2 -30.09 -32.96 -54.43
CA ALA A 2 -29.49 -31.62 -54.36
C ALA A 2 -30.49 -30.64 -53.72
N VAL A 3 -30.10 -30.17 -52.56
CA VAL A 3 -30.36 -28.90 -51.85
C VAL A 3 -31.08 -27.79 -52.65
N ARG A 4 -32.08 -27.12 -52.03
CA ARG A 4 -32.06 -25.66 -51.72
C ARG A 4 -33.28 -25.17 -50.94
N VAL A 5 -32.98 -24.22 -50.06
CA VAL A 5 -33.80 -23.51 -49.06
C VAL A 5 -34.35 -22.19 -49.65
N GLY A 6 -35.48 -21.70 -49.11
CA GLY A 6 -35.93 -20.29 -49.21
C GLY A 6 -37.43 -20.17 -48.90
N ALA A 7 -37.84 -19.90 -47.66
CA ALA A 7 -38.00 -18.59 -47.00
C ALA A 7 -39.32 -17.88 -47.37
N ALA A 8 -40.20 -17.73 -46.37
CA ALA A 8 -41.41 -16.91 -46.42
C ALA A 8 -41.35 -15.84 -45.33
N ALA A 9 -41.56 -14.59 -45.74
CA ALA A 9 -41.66 -13.39 -44.91
C ALA A 9 -43.03 -13.29 -44.22
N VAL A 10 -43.15 -12.50 -43.16
CA VAL A 10 -44.25 -11.51 -42.95
C VAL A 10 -43.88 -10.51 -41.82
N VAL A 11 -44.29 -9.27 -42.09
CA VAL A 11 -44.16 -7.96 -41.45
C VAL A 11 -45.07 -7.78 -40.23
N LEU A 12 -44.75 -6.88 -39.28
CA LEU A 12 -45.68 -5.87 -38.72
C LEU A 12 -45.00 -4.97 -37.67
N GLY A 13 -45.14 -3.65 -37.87
CA GLY A 13 -44.64 -2.61 -36.96
C GLY A 13 -45.67 -2.17 -35.92
N ALA A 14 -45.19 -1.45 -34.91
CA ALA A 14 -46.00 -0.59 -34.07
C ALA A 14 -45.12 0.54 -33.49
N THR A 15 -45.54 1.78 -33.73
CA THR A 15 -44.98 3.04 -33.21
C THR A 15 -45.42 3.30 -31.77
N ALA A 16 -44.50 3.73 -30.91
CA ALA A 16 -44.83 4.39 -29.64
C ALA A 16 -43.80 5.50 -29.32
N ALA A 17 -44.30 6.56 -28.71
CA ALA A 17 -43.79 7.93 -28.69
C ALA A 17 -42.45 8.15 -27.96
N VAL A 18 -41.62 9.03 -28.51
CA VAL A 18 -40.43 9.59 -27.86
C VAL A 18 -40.82 10.87 -27.14
N LEU A 19 -40.79 10.85 -25.81
CA LEU A 19 -40.71 12.05 -24.97
C LEU A 19 -39.22 12.39 -24.77
N PRO A 20 -38.80 13.67 -24.82
CA PRO A 20 -37.43 14.04 -24.48
C PRO A 20 -37.30 14.09 -22.95
N GLY A 21 -36.96 12.96 -22.34
CA GLY A 21 -36.48 12.93 -20.97
C GLY A 21 -35.01 13.35 -20.97
N GLN A 22 -34.72 14.56 -20.49
CA GLN A 22 -33.37 15.01 -20.17
C GLN A 22 -32.81 14.13 -19.05
N ALA A 23 -32.11 13.06 -19.42
CA ALA A 23 -31.12 12.46 -18.55
C ALA A 23 -29.87 13.34 -18.66
N ALA A 24 -29.67 14.19 -17.65
CA ALA A 24 -28.36 14.80 -17.43
C ALA A 24 -27.38 13.65 -17.16
N ALA A 25 -26.66 13.24 -18.20
CA ALA A 25 -25.47 12.43 -18.04
C ALA A 25 -24.51 13.26 -17.17
N ALA A 26 -24.35 12.84 -15.91
CA ALA A 26 -23.21 13.24 -15.11
C ALA A 26 -21.99 12.89 -15.96
N GLY A 27 -21.29 13.93 -16.45
CA GLY A 27 -20.07 13.73 -17.19
C GLY A 27 -19.07 13.04 -16.28
N GLU A 28 -18.77 11.77 -16.56
CA GLU A 28 -17.48 11.21 -16.24
C GLU A 28 -16.46 12.09 -16.97
N VAL A 29 -15.92 13.06 -16.24
CA VAL A 29 -14.62 13.61 -16.58
C VAL A 29 -13.67 12.44 -16.43
N ALA A 30 -13.32 11.81 -17.55
CA ALA A 30 -12.22 10.88 -17.64
C ALA A 30 -10.95 11.67 -17.25
N GLY A 31 -10.68 11.73 -15.96
CA GLY A 31 -9.45 12.26 -15.41
C GLY A 31 -8.31 11.37 -15.88
N THR A 32 -7.19 11.98 -16.21
CA THR A 32 -5.89 11.31 -16.32
C THR A 32 -5.75 10.32 -15.15
N PRO A 33 -5.33 9.06 -15.38
CA PRO A 33 -5.18 8.09 -14.30
C PRO A 33 -4.41 8.73 -13.13
N SER A 34 -4.97 8.62 -11.93
CA SER A 34 -4.27 9.04 -10.71
C SER A 34 -2.92 8.32 -10.66
N PRO A 35 -1.81 9.02 -10.42
CA PRO A 35 -0.49 8.41 -10.30
C PRO A 35 -0.41 7.44 -9.11
N TYR A 36 -1.34 7.55 -8.15
CA TYR A 36 -1.57 6.56 -7.10
C TYR A 36 -2.69 5.59 -7.48
N ALA A 37 -2.43 4.30 -7.38
CA ALA A 37 -3.43 3.24 -7.52
C ALA A 37 -4.10 2.98 -6.17
N PHE A 38 -5.35 3.43 -6.05
CA PHE A 38 -6.23 3.05 -4.93
C PHE A 38 -6.57 1.57 -5.00
N ALA A 39 -6.94 0.97 -3.87
CA ALA A 39 -7.51 -0.38 -3.88
C ALA A 39 -8.76 -0.45 -4.79
N ASP A 40 -8.83 -1.45 -5.66
CA ASP A 40 -9.94 -1.62 -6.61
C ASP A 40 -11.30 -1.80 -5.92
N ASP A 41 -11.30 -2.34 -4.69
CA ASP A 41 -12.47 -2.58 -3.87
C ASP A 41 -12.73 -1.47 -2.83
N ALA A 42 -11.99 -0.35 -2.90
CA ALA A 42 -12.15 0.78 -1.97
C ALA A 42 -13.57 1.36 -2.01
N GLN A 43 -14.24 1.35 -0.87
CA GLN A 43 -15.60 1.88 -0.73
C GLN A 43 -15.57 3.40 -0.61
N SER A 44 -16.39 4.12 -1.39
CA SER A 44 -16.54 5.56 -1.20
C SER A 44 -17.20 5.88 0.15
N VAL A 45 -16.60 6.79 0.91
CA VAL A 45 -17.13 7.29 2.18
C VAL A 45 -16.97 8.81 2.23
N GLU A 46 -17.98 9.52 2.72
CA GLU A 46 -17.89 10.96 2.91
C GLU A 46 -17.39 11.28 4.32
N GLY A 47 -16.33 12.07 4.41
CA GLY A 47 -15.81 12.55 5.68
C GLY A 47 -16.68 13.66 6.26
N ALA A 48 -17.11 13.52 7.51
CA ALA A 48 -17.96 14.52 8.15
C ALA A 48 -17.14 15.63 8.81
N ARG A 49 -17.67 16.86 8.86
CA ARG A 49 -17.02 17.97 9.61
C ARG A 49 -17.17 17.87 11.13
N SER A 50 -17.98 16.93 11.61
CA SER A 50 -18.27 16.72 13.02
C SER A 50 -18.21 15.22 13.34
N THR A 51 -17.95 14.88 14.60
CA THR A 51 -18.01 13.48 15.06
C THR A 51 -19.46 12.98 15.14
N GLY A 52 -20.45 13.86 15.28
CA GLY A 52 -21.87 13.49 15.36
C GLY A 52 -22.42 12.90 14.06
N ASP A 53 -21.88 13.33 12.92
CA ASP A 53 -22.31 12.90 11.58
C ASP A 53 -21.30 11.98 10.90
N ALA A 54 -20.25 11.56 11.61
CA ALA A 54 -19.14 10.78 11.06
C ALA A 54 -19.59 9.41 10.55
N ALA A 55 -19.28 9.13 9.28
CA ALA A 55 -19.59 7.87 8.64
C ALA A 55 -18.78 6.70 9.26
N PRO A 56 -19.37 5.50 9.38
CA PRO A 56 -18.69 4.37 10.00
C PRO A 56 -17.65 3.72 9.08
N LEU A 57 -16.46 3.44 9.62
CA LEU A 57 -15.43 2.56 9.06
C LEU A 57 -15.49 1.22 9.78
N LYS A 58 -15.54 0.13 9.01
CA LYS A 58 -15.51 -1.22 9.54
C LYS A 58 -14.05 -1.73 9.50
N PRO A 59 -13.54 -2.32 10.60
CA PRO A 59 -12.28 -3.07 10.53
C PRO A 59 -12.31 -4.09 9.39
N GLY A 60 -11.21 -4.15 8.64
CA GLY A 60 -11.08 -4.93 7.41
C GLY A 60 -11.52 -4.20 6.14
N GLY A 61 -12.09 -3.01 6.25
CA GLY A 61 -12.51 -2.20 5.11
C GLY A 61 -11.42 -1.26 4.61
N THR A 62 -11.39 -1.10 3.29
CA THR A 62 -10.64 -0.06 2.58
C THR A 62 -11.64 0.95 2.00
N TYR A 63 -11.30 2.23 2.11
CA TYR A 63 -12.21 3.33 1.79
C TYR A 63 -11.52 4.42 0.98
N ARG A 64 -12.27 5.07 0.08
CA ARG A 64 -11.86 6.29 -0.60
C ARG A 64 -12.69 7.47 -0.10
N SER A 65 -12.02 8.58 0.17
CA SER A 65 -12.64 9.83 0.61
C SER A 65 -11.88 11.04 0.05
N SER A 66 -12.26 12.24 0.50
CA SER A 66 -11.61 13.51 0.16
C SER A 66 -11.26 14.30 1.42
N LEU A 67 -10.09 14.93 1.40
CA LEU A 67 -9.63 15.89 2.40
C LEU A 67 -9.72 17.32 1.82
N PRO A 68 -10.59 18.19 2.36
CA PRO A 68 -10.59 19.60 1.99
C PRO A 68 -9.28 20.28 2.41
N SER A 69 -8.97 21.42 1.79
CA SER A 69 -7.80 22.24 2.14
C SER A 69 -7.90 22.84 3.55
N SER A 70 -9.09 23.02 4.11
CA SER A 70 -9.26 23.56 5.45
C SER A 70 -10.29 22.78 6.27
N GLY A 71 -10.08 22.77 7.59
CA GLY A 71 -10.87 21.99 8.53
C GLY A 71 -10.48 20.51 8.54
N ASN A 72 -11.10 19.77 9.46
CA ASN A 72 -10.94 18.33 9.57
C ASN A 72 -12.14 17.58 8.96
N VAL A 73 -11.88 16.37 8.51
CA VAL A 73 -12.90 15.37 8.20
C VAL A 73 -12.80 14.20 9.17
N SER A 74 -13.93 13.71 9.66
CA SER A 74 -14.03 12.72 10.72
C SER A 74 -14.79 11.48 10.25
N TYR A 75 -14.32 10.33 10.71
CA TYR A 75 -14.91 9.01 10.50
C TYR A 75 -15.05 8.29 11.84
N ARG A 76 -16.04 7.40 11.94
CA ARG A 76 -16.36 6.69 13.18
C ARG A 76 -15.91 5.24 13.12
N LEU A 77 -15.43 4.69 14.22
CA LEU A 77 -15.25 3.26 14.45
C LEU A 77 -16.06 2.83 15.66
N ASP A 78 -16.63 1.63 15.62
CA ASP A 78 -17.21 0.98 16.80
C ASP A 78 -16.25 -0.13 17.25
N LEU A 79 -15.60 0.08 18.39
CA LEU A 79 -14.54 -0.80 18.89
C LEU A 79 -14.96 -1.55 20.14
N ASP A 80 -14.49 -2.77 20.27
CA ASP A 80 -14.59 -3.55 21.51
C ASP A 80 -13.59 -3.05 22.58
N ALA A 81 -13.61 -3.66 23.76
CA ALA A 81 -12.71 -3.28 24.85
C ALA A 81 -11.30 -3.90 24.74
N ALA A 82 -11.13 -4.99 23.98
CA ALA A 82 -9.98 -5.88 24.03
C ALA A 82 -8.98 -5.71 22.86
N SER A 83 -9.45 -5.34 21.68
CA SER A 83 -8.69 -5.30 20.43
C SER A 83 -8.00 -3.94 20.26
N ASN A 84 -6.73 -3.94 19.86
CA ASN A 84 -6.13 -2.72 19.34
C ASN A 84 -6.77 -2.39 17.98
N ALA A 85 -6.84 -1.11 17.64
CA ALA A 85 -7.35 -0.66 16.36
C ALA A 85 -6.41 0.34 15.71
N TYR A 86 -6.30 0.25 14.39
CA TYR A 86 -5.45 1.09 13.56
C TYR A 86 -6.24 1.60 12.37
N VAL A 87 -6.10 2.88 12.06
CA VAL A 87 -6.65 3.46 10.83
C VAL A 87 -5.52 4.16 10.12
N SER A 88 -5.05 3.56 9.04
CA SER A 88 -4.14 4.21 8.12
C SER A 88 -4.91 5.17 7.25
N VAL A 89 -4.33 6.34 7.00
CA VAL A 89 -4.82 7.35 6.07
C VAL A 89 -3.68 7.72 5.15
N THR A 90 -3.85 7.43 3.86
CA THR A 90 -2.95 7.88 2.79
C THR A 90 -3.60 9.06 2.10
N ALA A 91 -2.94 10.22 2.13
CA ALA A 91 -3.37 11.38 1.37
C ALA A 91 -2.64 11.42 0.04
N VAL A 92 -3.40 11.69 -1.02
CA VAL A 92 -2.96 11.69 -2.41
C VAL A 92 -3.26 13.07 -2.98
N PRO A 93 -2.26 13.97 -3.02
CA PRO A 93 -2.38 15.24 -3.72
C PRO A 93 -2.69 15.03 -5.20
N SER A 94 -3.46 15.96 -5.79
CA SER A 94 -3.76 15.89 -7.21
C SER A 94 -2.48 16.07 -8.05
N PRO A 95 -2.39 15.43 -9.23
CA PRO A 95 -1.26 15.65 -10.14
C PRO A 95 -1.07 17.14 -10.44
N GLY A 96 0.14 17.64 -10.22
CA GLY A 96 0.49 19.04 -10.43
C GLY A 96 0.14 19.99 -9.28
N SER A 97 -0.42 19.50 -8.17
CA SER A 97 -0.57 20.30 -6.94
C SER A 97 0.80 20.75 -6.42
N THR A 98 0.88 21.94 -5.85
CA THR A 98 2.08 22.41 -5.16
C THR A 98 1.94 22.18 -3.66
N VAL A 99 3.07 21.92 -3.00
CA VAL A 99 3.12 21.63 -1.56
C VAL A 99 4.29 22.36 -0.90
N SER A 100 4.09 22.80 0.34
CA SER A 100 5.17 23.34 1.17
C SER A 100 5.99 22.23 1.87
N VAL A 101 7.00 22.62 2.64
CA VAL A 101 7.80 21.67 3.45
C VAL A 101 7.00 21.09 4.61
N ILE A 102 6.07 21.88 5.14
CA ILE A 102 5.28 21.56 6.33
C ILE A 102 3.92 20.96 5.92
N ASP A 103 3.49 21.21 4.69
CA ASP A 103 2.29 20.61 4.10
C ASP A 103 2.28 19.11 4.32
N GLY A 104 1.12 18.64 4.75
CA GLY A 104 0.98 17.28 5.18
C GLY A 104 -0.42 16.95 5.66
N ILE A 105 -0.52 15.83 6.34
CA ILE A 105 -1.73 15.41 7.04
C ILE A 105 -1.43 15.13 8.50
N LYS A 106 -2.40 15.47 9.34
CA LYS A 106 -2.45 15.03 10.73
C LYS A 106 -3.65 14.12 10.90
N VAL A 107 -3.41 12.97 11.52
CA VAL A 107 -4.45 11.98 11.84
C VAL A 107 -4.55 11.89 13.35
N THR A 108 -5.75 12.07 13.88
CA THR A 108 -6.02 12.00 15.33
C THR A 108 -7.09 10.96 15.61
N MET A 109 -6.81 10.02 16.51
CA MET A 109 -7.77 9.05 17.06
C MET A 109 -8.29 9.57 18.40
N GLN A 110 -9.62 9.63 18.57
CA GLN A 110 -10.28 10.11 19.78
C GLN A 110 -11.38 9.16 20.25
N ASP A 111 -11.64 9.13 21.56
CA ASP A 111 -12.82 8.46 22.12
C ASP A 111 -14.09 9.34 22.00
N ALA A 112 -15.24 8.77 22.37
CA ALA A 112 -16.53 9.46 22.33
C ALA A 112 -16.62 10.69 23.26
N GLU A 113 -15.72 10.80 24.24
CA GLU A 113 -15.62 11.93 25.15
C GLU A 113 -14.68 13.03 24.60
N GLY A 114 -14.06 12.83 23.44
CA GLY A 114 -13.13 13.76 22.80
C GLY A 114 -11.70 13.66 23.32
N ASN A 115 -11.38 12.65 24.14
CA ASN A 115 -10.01 12.44 24.59
C ASN A 115 -9.17 11.87 23.44
N THR A 116 -7.98 12.43 23.23
CA THR A 116 -7.07 11.94 22.20
C THR A 116 -6.38 10.67 22.67
N CYS A 117 -6.56 9.60 21.91
CA CYS A 117 -5.90 8.30 22.10
C CYS A 117 -4.51 8.31 21.48
N SER A 118 -4.39 8.88 20.29
CA SER A 118 -3.14 9.04 19.56
C SER A 118 -3.29 10.12 18.50
N ASP A 119 -2.18 10.71 18.11
CA ASP A 119 -2.03 11.46 16.88
C ASP A 119 -0.77 11.02 16.13
N ASP A 120 -0.77 11.30 14.83
CA ASP A 120 0.39 11.13 13.95
C ASP A 120 0.35 12.17 12.84
N THR A 121 1.52 12.53 12.31
CA THR A 121 1.65 13.56 11.27
C THR A 121 2.66 13.12 10.23
N ALA A 122 2.32 13.31 8.96
CA ALA A 122 3.22 13.13 7.82
C ALA A 122 3.26 14.43 7.01
N SER A 123 4.45 14.83 6.55
CA SER A 123 4.64 16.02 5.70
C SER A 123 5.58 15.72 4.52
N PHE A 124 5.55 16.56 3.48
CA PHE A 124 6.36 16.36 2.27
C PHE A 124 7.84 16.69 2.43
N GLY A 125 8.20 17.42 3.50
CA GLY A 125 9.58 17.74 3.79
C GLY A 125 10.26 18.59 2.73
N VAL A 126 11.60 18.58 2.74
CA VAL A 126 12.43 19.52 1.97
C VAL A 126 12.35 19.34 0.46
N ALA A 127 11.90 18.17 -0.02
CA ALA A 127 11.75 17.88 -1.43
C ALA A 127 10.63 18.69 -2.09
N ARG A 128 9.65 19.19 -1.31
CA ARG A 128 8.48 19.96 -1.78
C ARG A 128 7.79 19.35 -3.01
N SER A 129 7.80 18.02 -3.09
CA SER A 129 7.30 17.27 -4.23
C SER A 129 6.00 16.57 -3.80
N PRO A 130 4.85 16.86 -4.44
CA PRO A 130 3.59 16.22 -4.11
C PRO A 130 3.65 14.72 -4.41
N HIS A 131 3.36 13.88 -3.40
CA HIS A 131 3.29 12.43 -3.56
C HIS A 131 2.35 11.82 -2.51
N PRO A 132 1.98 10.54 -2.62
CA PRO A 132 1.19 9.90 -1.56
C PRO A 132 1.97 9.89 -0.24
N ILE A 133 1.37 10.42 0.84
CA ILE A 133 1.92 10.38 2.19
C ILE A 133 0.93 9.70 3.13
N ALA A 134 1.42 8.91 4.09
CA ALA A 134 0.57 8.17 5.02
C ALA A 134 0.87 8.49 6.48
N ALA A 135 -0.20 8.60 7.28
CA ALA A 135 -0.20 8.70 8.73
C ALA A 135 -1.31 7.81 9.29
N TRP A 136 -1.32 7.58 10.61
CA TRP A 136 -2.26 6.64 11.22
C TRP A 136 -2.80 7.05 12.59
N GLY A 137 -4.06 6.71 12.83
CA GLY A 137 -4.69 6.74 14.14
C GLY A 137 -4.63 5.38 14.83
N ARG A 138 -4.40 5.35 16.14
CA ARG A 138 -4.20 4.12 16.92
C ARG A 138 -5.00 4.15 18.21
N ARG A 139 -5.63 3.04 18.52
CA ARG A 139 -6.23 2.75 19.82
C ARG A 139 -5.56 1.50 20.38
N GLU A 140 -4.93 1.62 21.54
CA GLU A 140 -4.24 0.51 22.21
C GLU A 140 -5.01 0.10 23.48
N ALA A 141 -5.69 -1.05 23.42
CA ALA A 141 -6.58 -1.56 24.46
C ALA A 141 -5.93 -1.67 25.84
N GLY A 142 -4.64 -2.03 25.86
CA GLY A 142 -3.85 -2.25 27.06
C GLY A 142 -3.34 -0.98 27.75
N LYS A 143 -3.58 0.21 27.18
CA LYS A 143 -3.17 1.49 27.79
C LYS A 143 -4.30 2.07 28.67
N PRO A 144 -3.97 2.89 29.69
CA PRO A 144 -4.98 3.48 30.57
C PRO A 144 -5.99 4.39 29.85
N LEU A 145 -5.51 5.11 28.83
CA LEU A 145 -6.33 5.95 27.97
C LEU A 145 -7.01 5.10 26.90
N CYS A 146 -8.25 5.45 26.54
CA CYS A 146 -8.98 4.82 25.43
C CYS A 146 -9.18 3.29 25.55
N ARG A 147 -9.35 2.77 26.77
CA ARG A 147 -9.54 1.33 27.04
C ARG A 147 -10.99 0.83 26.93
N LYS A 148 -11.98 1.72 26.86
CA LYS A 148 -13.41 1.33 26.87
C LYS A 148 -13.83 0.80 25.50
N ALA A 149 -14.83 -0.06 25.46
CA ALA A 149 -15.57 -0.31 24.22
C ALA A 149 -16.46 0.90 23.89
N GLY A 150 -16.77 1.10 22.62
CA GLY A 150 -17.69 2.13 22.17
C GLY A 150 -17.27 2.81 20.87
N ALA A 151 -17.82 4.00 20.64
CA ALA A 151 -17.50 4.82 19.49
C ALA A 151 -16.14 5.50 19.66
N TYR A 152 -15.36 5.45 18.60
CA TYR A 152 -14.10 6.17 18.42
C TYR A 152 -14.15 6.93 17.11
N PHE A 153 -13.34 7.98 17.01
CA PHE A 153 -13.33 8.86 15.85
C PHE A 153 -11.91 9.06 15.34
N VAL A 154 -11.74 8.91 14.03
CA VAL A 154 -10.51 9.30 13.34
C VAL A 154 -10.78 10.59 12.59
N SER A 155 -10.05 11.63 12.95
CA SER A 155 -10.10 12.93 12.28
C SER A 155 -8.82 13.15 11.48
N VAL A 156 -8.97 13.66 10.26
CA VAL A 156 -7.89 13.96 9.33
C VAL A 156 -7.98 15.44 8.97
N GLU A 157 -6.85 16.14 9.06
CA GLU A 157 -6.75 17.54 8.66
C GLU A 157 -5.46 17.80 7.88
N ARG A 158 -5.47 18.84 7.04
CA ARG A 158 -4.26 19.36 6.40
C ARG A 158 -3.38 20.03 7.45
N VAL A 159 -2.07 19.81 7.34
CA VAL A 159 -1.07 20.57 8.09
C VAL A 159 -0.66 21.78 7.26
N ASP A 160 -0.65 22.96 7.88
CA ASP A 160 -0.24 24.25 7.28
C ASP A 160 -0.86 24.55 5.89
N PRO A 161 -2.18 24.43 5.71
CA PRO A 161 -2.80 24.56 4.38
C PRO A 161 -2.69 25.96 3.75
N ASP A 162 -2.42 26.99 4.57
CA ASP A 162 -2.22 28.38 4.12
C ASP A 162 -0.72 28.72 3.92
N GLY A 163 0.15 27.70 4.00
CA GLY A 163 1.58 27.84 3.81
C GLY A 163 1.96 28.37 2.42
N GLU A 164 3.09 29.07 2.34
CA GLU A 164 3.58 29.57 1.05
C GLU A 164 3.92 28.41 0.11
N GLY A 165 3.23 28.36 -1.04
CA GLY A 165 3.39 27.31 -2.05
C GLY A 165 2.40 26.15 -1.91
N SER A 166 1.53 26.15 -0.90
CA SER A 166 0.51 25.12 -0.68
C SER A 166 -0.69 25.31 -1.59
N SER A 167 -1.09 24.26 -2.31
CA SER A 167 -2.32 24.32 -3.12
C SER A 167 -3.58 24.20 -2.24
N PRO A 168 -4.65 25.00 -2.53
CA PRO A 168 -5.94 24.88 -1.87
C PRO A 168 -6.79 23.70 -2.38
N ASP A 169 -6.26 22.90 -3.31
CA ASP A 169 -6.95 21.73 -3.85
C ASP A 169 -7.26 20.72 -2.74
N ALA A 170 -8.40 20.06 -2.87
CA ALA A 170 -8.70 18.88 -2.08
C ALA A 170 -7.74 17.74 -2.45
N TRP A 171 -7.37 16.93 -1.47
CA TRP A 171 -6.59 15.72 -1.69
C TRP A 171 -7.51 14.52 -1.60
N ASP A 172 -7.28 13.51 -2.43
CA ASP A 172 -7.95 12.22 -2.26
C ASP A 172 -7.37 11.52 -1.03
N LEU A 173 -8.19 10.72 -0.36
CA LEU A 173 -7.79 9.89 0.78
C LEU A 173 -8.06 8.42 0.49
N GLU A 174 -7.11 7.56 0.83
CA GLU A 174 -7.34 6.13 1.05
C GLU A 174 -7.28 5.85 2.56
N LEU A 175 -8.33 5.23 3.12
CA LEU A 175 -8.36 4.83 4.52
C LEU A 175 -8.45 3.32 4.65
N VAL A 176 -7.66 2.73 5.54
CA VAL A 176 -7.73 1.30 5.86
C VAL A 176 -7.88 1.12 7.35
N ALA A 177 -8.97 0.48 7.77
CA ALA A 177 -9.24 0.18 9.18
C ALA A 177 -8.85 -1.26 9.50
N MET A 178 -8.10 -1.46 10.58
CA MET A 178 -7.60 -2.75 11.01
C MET A 178 -7.75 -2.95 12.52
N THR A 179 -7.84 -4.19 12.98
CA THR A 179 -7.76 -4.54 14.40
C THR A 179 -6.75 -5.65 14.65
N GLU A 180 -5.95 -5.48 15.70
CA GLU A 180 -5.07 -6.53 16.25
C GLU A 180 -5.71 -7.05 17.55
N PRO A 181 -5.94 -8.35 17.68
CA PRO A 181 -6.48 -8.95 18.90
C PRO A 181 -5.52 -8.77 20.08
N GLY A 182 -6.05 -8.78 21.30
CA GLY A 182 -5.22 -8.84 22.50
C GLY A 182 -4.42 -10.14 22.59
N GLU A 183 -3.35 -10.14 23.39
CA GLU A 183 -2.61 -11.38 23.70
C GLU A 183 -3.47 -12.31 24.58
N ALA A 184 -3.43 -13.61 24.31
CA ALA A 184 -4.03 -14.65 25.16
C ALA A 184 -3.31 -14.75 26.51
N LYS A 185 -2.02 -14.42 26.55
CA LYS A 185 -1.19 -14.31 27.76
C LYS A 185 -0.35 -13.05 27.67
N THR A 186 -0.29 -12.28 28.75
CA THR A 186 0.55 -11.08 28.80
C THR A 186 2.01 -11.44 28.55
N GLY A 187 2.58 -10.89 27.48
CA GLY A 187 3.99 -11.06 27.14
C GLY A 187 4.93 -10.15 27.93
N THR A 188 6.19 -10.06 27.49
CA THR A 188 7.12 -9.06 28.02
C THR A 188 6.62 -7.65 27.69
N THR A 189 6.63 -6.77 28.70
CA THR A 189 6.24 -5.36 28.57
C THR A 189 7.42 -4.43 28.41
N SER A 190 8.63 -4.98 28.25
CA SER A 190 9.86 -4.22 27.98
C SER A 190 10.35 -4.56 26.58
N ALA A 191 10.60 -3.53 25.76
CA ALA A 191 11.22 -3.69 24.45
C ALA A 191 12.62 -4.33 24.58
N PRO A 192 13.09 -5.08 23.57
CA PRO A 192 14.41 -5.70 23.61
C PRO A 192 15.51 -4.66 23.82
N GLY A 193 16.29 -4.81 24.89
CA GLY A 193 17.28 -3.80 25.30
C GLY A 193 18.53 -3.75 24.40
N ALA A 194 19.06 -4.91 24.00
CA ALA A 194 20.26 -5.00 23.16
C ALA A 194 19.95 -5.74 21.85
N TRP A 195 20.13 -5.04 20.73
CA TRP A 195 20.07 -5.60 19.38
C TRP A 195 21.24 -5.00 18.58
N ASN A 196 21.53 -5.59 17.43
CA ASN A 196 22.64 -5.13 16.60
C ASN A 196 22.29 -3.80 15.91
N SER A 197 22.66 -2.69 16.53
CA SER A 197 22.45 -1.34 16.01
C SER A 197 23.60 -0.84 15.11
N ALA A 198 24.53 -1.71 14.72
CA ALA A 198 25.55 -1.35 13.74
C ALA A 198 24.90 -1.05 12.39
N THR A 199 25.37 -0.01 11.69
CA THR A 199 24.94 0.29 10.33
C THR A 199 25.14 -0.92 9.43
N PRO A 200 24.06 -1.53 8.91
CA PRO A 200 24.20 -2.70 8.06
C PRO A 200 24.94 -2.33 6.78
N GLN A 201 25.89 -3.17 6.36
CA GLN A 201 26.54 -2.98 5.06
C GLN A 201 25.54 -3.25 3.93
N PRO A 202 25.46 -2.42 2.88
CA PRO A 202 24.55 -2.67 1.76
C PRO A 202 24.76 -4.08 1.16
N LEU A 203 23.66 -4.74 0.81
CA LEU A 203 23.70 -6.08 0.21
C LEU A 203 24.43 -6.05 -1.14
N GLN A 204 25.41 -6.92 -1.31
CA GLN A 204 26.17 -7.06 -2.56
C GLN A 204 25.45 -8.06 -3.47
N GLY A 205 25.56 -7.87 -4.79
CA GLY A 205 24.91 -8.71 -5.79
C GLY A 205 24.60 -7.93 -7.06
N GLU A 206 24.33 -8.67 -8.14
CA GLU A 206 23.84 -8.09 -9.39
C GLU A 206 22.37 -7.65 -9.22
N PRO A 207 21.99 -6.44 -9.68
CA PRO A 207 20.61 -6.00 -9.59
C PRO A 207 19.69 -6.77 -10.54
N GLU A 208 18.61 -7.32 -10.00
CA GLU A 208 17.53 -7.97 -10.74
C GLU A 208 16.37 -7.00 -10.96
N ARG A 209 15.73 -7.06 -12.14
CA ARG A 209 14.62 -6.16 -12.46
C ARG A 209 13.36 -6.55 -11.67
N ARG A 210 12.83 -5.60 -10.90
CA ARG A 210 11.52 -5.71 -10.26
C ARG A 210 10.80 -4.38 -10.42
N LYS A 211 9.62 -4.40 -11.05
CA LYS A 211 8.81 -3.19 -11.18
C LYS A 211 8.12 -2.89 -9.86
N GLY A 212 8.11 -1.63 -9.43
CA GLY A 212 7.32 -1.21 -8.28
C GLY A 212 5.85 -1.02 -8.64
N GLY A 213 4.98 -1.24 -7.66
CA GLY A 213 3.55 -0.96 -7.73
C GLY A 213 3.24 0.53 -7.65
N ALA A 214 1.98 0.89 -7.91
CA ALA A 214 1.52 2.29 -7.91
C ALA A 214 0.77 2.72 -6.64
N GLY A 215 0.58 1.83 -5.66
CA GLY A 215 -0.05 2.15 -4.38
C GLY A 215 0.17 1.05 -3.35
N PHE A 216 -0.30 1.24 -2.11
CA PHE A 216 -0.10 0.22 -1.06
C PHE A 216 -0.79 -1.11 -1.37
N SER A 217 -1.95 -1.08 -2.04
CA SER A 217 -2.73 -2.29 -2.37
C SER A 217 -2.18 -3.03 -3.59
N ASP A 218 -1.32 -2.38 -4.38
CA ASP A 218 -0.61 -2.92 -5.55
C ASP A 218 0.90 -3.01 -5.29
N ALA A 219 1.33 -2.89 -4.03
CA ALA A 219 2.74 -2.88 -3.68
C ALA A 219 3.39 -4.19 -4.16
N THR A 220 4.53 -4.08 -4.85
CA THR A 220 5.16 -5.27 -5.42
C THR A 220 5.94 -6.04 -4.35
N PRO A 221 5.67 -7.34 -4.15
CA PRO A 221 6.41 -8.15 -3.20
C PRO A 221 7.89 -8.25 -3.57
N VAL A 222 8.78 -8.09 -2.59
CA VAL A 222 10.22 -8.29 -2.72
C VAL A 222 10.78 -8.99 -1.49
N ASP A 223 11.65 -9.97 -1.71
CA ASP A 223 12.42 -10.61 -0.65
C ASP A 223 13.82 -9.98 -0.54
N GLN A 224 14.71 -10.65 0.18
CA GLN A 224 16.10 -10.23 0.28
C GLN A 224 16.75 -10.27 -1.11
N GLY A 225 17.26 -9.13 -1.56
CA GLY A 225 17.88 -9.04 -2.88
C GLY A 225 18.35 -7.63 -3.24
N VAL A 226 18.87 -7.52 -4.47
CA VAL A 226 19.25 -6.25 -5.08
C VAL A 226 18.26 -6.03 -6.23
N TRP A 227 17.29 -5.14 -6.03
CA TRP A 227 16.17 -4.94 -6.94
C TRP A 227 16.33 -3.63 -7.70
N ARG A 228 16.19 -3.66 -9.02
CA ARG A 228 16.32 -2.50 -9.89
C ARG A 228 15.00 -2.19 -10.60
N ASP A 229 14.67 -0.91 -10.63
CA ASP A 229 13.60 -0.37 -11.46
C ASP A 229 14.00 0.96 -12.12
N ASP A 230 13.15 1.43 -13.02
CA ASP A 230 13.26 2.74 -13.67
C ASP A 230 12.21 3.69 -13.08
N ILE A 231 12.66 4.73 -12.40
CA ILE A 231 11.79 5.74 -11.77
C ILE A 231 11.89 7.08 -12.52
N ARG A 232 10.78 7.78 -12.67
CA ARG A 232 10.72 9.13 -13.27
C ARG A 232 10.51 10.21 -12.21
N PRO A 233 11.00 11.45 -12.41
CA PRO A 233 10.67 12.56 -11.53
C PRO A 233 9.15 12.71 -11.36
N GLY A 234 8.69 12.85 -10.12
CA GLY A 234 7.29 12.85 -9.72
C GLY A 234 6.64 11.48 -9.54
N GLN A 235 7.33 10.38 -9.85
CA GLN A 235 6.81 9.03 -9.69
C GLN A 235 7.07 8.51 -8.27
N THR A 236 6.11 7.77 -7.74
CA THR A 236 6.25 6.99 -6.50
C THR A 236 6.07 5.51 -6.82
N LEU A 237 6.97 4.68 -6.29
CA LEU A 237 6.97 3.23 -6.45
C LEU A 237 6.77 2.56 -5.09
N PHE A 238 5.91 1.54 -5.06
CA PHE A 238 5.55 0.80 -3.85
C PHE A 238 6.05 -0.64 -3.92
N TYR A 239 6.73 -1.08 -2.87
CA TYR A 239 7.16 -2.45 -2.67
C TYR A 239 6.73 -2.93 -1.28
N GLU A 240 6.59 -4.23 -1.10
CA GLU A 240 6.35 -4.83 0.21
C GLU A 240 7.36 -5.94 0.52
N VAL A 241 7.86 -5.95 1.76
CA VAL A 241 8.83 -6.91 2.27
C VAL A 241 8.17 -7.71 3.37
N PRO A 242 8.03 -9.05 3.26
CA PRO A 242 7.58 -9.86 4.37
C PRO A 242 8.67 -9.90 5.45
N VAL A 243 8.36 -9.38 6.63
CA VAL A 243 9.29 -9.39 7.79
C VAL A 243 8.62 -10.09 8.96
N ASP A 244 9.20 -11.21 9.37
CA ASP A 244 8.66 -12.06 10.43
C ASP A 244 9.16 -11.65 11.82
N TRP A 245 8.54 -12.17 12.86
CA TRP A 245 8.96 -11.97 14.24
C TRP A 245 10.42 -12.36 14.45
N GLY A 246 11.20 -11.48 15.07
CA GLY A 246 12.64 -11.65 15.27
C GLY A 246 13.52 -11.25 14.10
N GLN A 247 12.95 -10.94 12.94
CA GLN A 247 13.72 -10.48 11.80
C GLN A 247 13.93 -8.96 11.81
N GLN A 248 15.03 -8.53 11.20
CA GLN A 248 15.42 -7.13 11.00
C GLN A 248 15.50 -6.85 9.50
N VAL A 249 14.83 -5.79 9.06
CA VAL A 249 14.94 -5.27 7.69
C VAL A 249 15.97 -4.14 7.63
N SER A 250 16.80 -4.15 6.60
CA SER A 250 17.71 -3.07 6.26
C SER A 250 17.63 -2.81 4.77
N VAL A 251 17.53 -1.53 4.40
CA VAL A 251 17.38 -1.12 3.00
C VAL A 251 18.35 0.01 2.67
N THR A 252 19.02 -0.13 1.53
CA THR A 252 19.76 0.96 0.88
C THR A 252 19.07 1.29 -0.44
N ALA A 253 18.70 2.56 -0.62
CA ALA A 253 18.24 3.09 -1.90
C ALA A 253 19.40 3.72 -2.66
N GLU A 254 19.46 3.47 -3.96
CA GLU A 254 20.45 4.04 -4.87
C GLU A 254 19.75 4.68 -6.07
N LEU A 255 20.25 5.83 -6.48
CA LEU A 255 19.88 6.50 -7.71
C LEU A 255 21.09 6.52 -8.65
N GLY A 256 20.94 5.97 -9.85
CA GLY A 256 21.99 5.85 -10.84
C GLY A 256 22.44 7.21 -11.40
N SER A 257 23.62 7.24 -12.01
CA SER A 257 24.12 8.43 -12.70
C SER A 257 23.25 8.79 -13.91
N SER A 258 23.24 10.08 -14.26
CA SER A 258 22.55 10.63 -15.43
C SER A 258 23.58 11.02 -16.50
N ASP A 259 23.28 10.68 -17.75
CA ASP A 259 24.07 11.10 -18.91
C ASP A 259 23.65 12.47 -19.47
N SER A 260 22.78 13.20 -18.77
CA SER A 260 22.26 14.51 -19.20
C SER A 260 23.33 15.60 -19.30
N GLY A 261 24.47 15.44 -18.60
CA GLY A 261 25.51 16.46 -18.49
C GLY A 261 25.11 17.69 -17.66
N GLY A 262 23.96 17.65 -16.98
CA GLY A 262 23.48 18.71 -16.10
C GLY A 262 24.40 18.90 -14.89
N THR A 263 24.64 20.15 -14.51
CA THR A 263 25.44 20.50 -13.33
C THR A 263 24.55 21.24 -12.31
N GLY A 264 24.33 20.63 -11.16
CA GLY A 264 23.49 21.19 -10.09
C GLY A 264 23.36 20.24 -8.91
N TYR A 265 22.50 20.56 -7.95
CA TYR A 265 22.22 19.70 -6.80
C TYR A 265 20.75 19.79 -6.42
N THR A 266 20.08 18.65 -6.37
CA THR A 266 18.71 18.52 -5.86
C THR A 266 18.78 17.89 -4.47
N SER A 267 18.39 18.64 -3.44
CA SER A 267 18.22 18.11 -2.07
C SER A 267 16.94 17.27 -1.99
N GLY A 268 16.98 16.12 -1.30
CA GLY A 268 15.81 15.23 -1.22
C GLY A 268 15.34 14.77 -2.60
N ALA A 269 16.29 14.35 -3.44
CA ALA A 269 15.98 13.93 -4.80
C ALA A 269 15.22 12.61 -4.80
N LEU A 270 15.73 11.60 -4.07
CA LEU A 270 15.06 10.33 -3.88
C LEU A 270 14.76 10.15 -2.39
N ASP A 271 13.49 10.08 -2.05
CA ASP A 271 13.03 9.78 -0.69
C ASP A 271 12.57 8.33 -0.64
N LEU A 272 12.99 7.60 0.39
CA LEU A 272 12.53 6.24 0.69
C LEU A 272 11.94 6.21 2.09
N ASP A 273 10.64 5.94 2.18
CA ASP A 273 9.93 5.70 3.44
C ASP A 273 9.72 4.21 3.68
N LEU A 274 9.87 3.79 4.95
CA LEU A 274 9.49 2.47 5.44
C LEU A 274 8.23 2.60 6.29
N TYR A 275 7.19 1.84 5.93
CA TYR A 275 5.95 1.71 6.70
C TYR A 275 5.79 0.28 7.24
N ASN A 276 5.17 0.15 8.40
CA ASN A 276 4.81 -1.14 8.99
C ASN A 276 3.52 -1.71 8.36
N PRO A 277 3.08 -2.93 8.72
CA PRO A 277 1.88 -3.57 8.16
C PRO A 277 0.58 -2.78 8.34
N ALA A 278 0.46 -2.00 9.42
CA ALA A 278 -0.66 -1.08 9.65
C ALA A 278 -0.46 0.30 8.96
N ARG A 279 0.50 0.38 8.04
CA ARG A 279 0.91 1.57 7.26
C ARG A 279 1.27 2.77 8.15
N GLY A 280 1.79 2.50 9.34
CA GLY A 280 2.42 3.49 10.21
C GLY A 280 3.88 3.68 9.85
N ARG A 281 4.34 4.94 9.75
CA ARG A 281 5.72 5.25 9.36
C ARG A 281 6.73 4.76 10.41
N VAL A 282 7.78 4.09 9.94
CA VAL A 282 8.86 3.53 10.77
C VAL A 282 10.10 4.42 10.71
N ALA A 283 10.61 4.63 9.50
CA ALA A 283 11.85 5.36 9.25
C ALA A 283 11.90 5.81 7.79
N ASP A 284 12.86 6.68 7.47
CA ASP A 284 13.07 7.18 6.12
C ASP A 284 14.53 7.46 5.82
N VAL A 285 14.82 7.67 4.54
CA VAL A 285 16.08 8.24 4.08
C VAL A 285 15.85 9.08 2.83
N GLY A 286 16.34 10.32 2.86
CA GLY A 286 16.42 11.21 1.69
C GLY A 286 17.81 11.20 1.07
N VAL A 287 17.89 11.08 -0.25
CA VAL A 287 19.13 11.06 -1.02
C VAL A 287 19.19 12.31 -1.90
N GLY A 288 20.20 13.16 -1.70
CA GLY A 288 20.48 14.27 -2.61
C GLY A 288 21.16 13.80 -3.90
N TYR A 289 20.98 14.54 -4.99
CA TYR A 289 21.45 14.15 -6.32
C TYR A 289 22.17 15.27 -7.05
N ASP A 290 23.33 14.98 -7.62
CA ASP A 290 24.17 15.90 -8.42
C ASP A 290 24.42 15.40 -9.85
N GLY A 291 23.65 14.41 -10.31
CA GLY A 291 23.84 13.73 -11.59
C GLY A 291 24.76 12.51 -11.51
N GLY A 292 25.57 12.37 -10.45
CA GLY A 292 26.35 11.16 -10.18
C GLY A 292 25.53 10.08 -9.47
N GLN A 293 26.03 8.85 -9.42
CA GLN A 293 25.40 7.79 -8.62
C GLN A 293 25.41 8.17 -7.13
N LYS A 294 24.25 8.03 -6.47
CA LYS A 294 24.06 8.35 -5.05
C LYS A 294 23.32 7.24 -4.34
N SER A 295 23.53 7.15 -3.03
CA SER A 295 22.90 6.13 -2.20
C SER A 295 22.63 6.66 -0.79
N GLY A 296 21.55 6.18 -0.17
CA GLY A 296 21.23 6.38 1.23
C GLY A 296 20.70 5.08 1.84
N SER A 297 20.98 4.85 3.12
CA SER A 297 20.46 3.69 3.85
C SER A 297 19.53 4.14 4.95
N LEU A 298 18.46 3.38 5.17
CA LEU A 298 17.64 3.53 6.36
C LEU A 298 18.53 3.41 7.62
N PRO A 299 18.19 4.14 8.69
CA PRO A 299 18.88 3.96 9.98
C PRO A 299 18.78 2.50 10.45
N PRO A 300 19.71 2.00 11.29
CA PRO A 300 19.60 0.69 11.90
C PRO A 300 18.24 0.52 12.61
N LEU A 301 17.59 -0.62 12.38
CA LEU A 301 16.25 -0.92 12.92
C LEU A 301 16.30 -2.15 13.83
N PRO A 302 15.58 -2.15 14.97
CA PRO A 302 15.45 -3.32 15.82
C PRO A 302 14.72 -4.46 15.09
N PRO A 303 14.85 -5.71 15.59
CA PRO A 303 14.02 -6.79 15.11
C PRO A 303 12.54 -6.49 15.38
N VAL A 304 11.69 -6.98 14.48
CA VAL A 304 10.25 -7.04 14.68
C VAL A 304 9.97 -7.84 15.95
N ASP A 305 9.33 -7.20 16.91
CA ASP A 305 9.05 -7.80 18.21
C ASP A 305 7.80 -7.16 18.82
N HIS A 306 6.86 -7.97 19.31
CA HIS A 306 5.61 -7.48 19.86
C HIS A 306 5.84 -6.48 21.01
N ALA A 307 6.89 -6.67 21.81
CA ALA A 307 7.26 -5.83 22.94
C ALA A 307 7.72 -4.42 22.54
N ASN A 308 8.08 -4.21 21.26
CA ASN A 308 8.47 -2.90 20.77
C ASN A 308 7.38 -1.84 20.98
N ARG A 309 6.09 -2.23 21.08
CA ARG A 309 4.98 -1.32 21.41
C ARG A 309 5.18 -0.50 22.69
N TYR A 310 6.01 -0.99 23.62
CA TYR A 310 6.33 -0.32 24.88
C TYR A 310 7.58 0.58 24.80
N ALA A 311 8.27 0.61 23.66
CA ALA A 311 9.43 1.47 23.46
C ALA A 311 9.04 2.95 23.47
N ALA A 312 9.93 3.78 24.03
CA ALA A 312 9.72 5.23 24.10
C ALA A 312 9.89 5.93 22.75
N THR A 313 10.69 5.37 21.84
CA THR A 313 10.94 5.95 20.52
C THR A 313 9.93 5.41 19.51
N ALA A 314 9.31 6.32 18.74
CA ALA A 314 8.29 5.96 17.77
C ALA A 314 8.80 4.97 16.70
N GLN A 315 10.02 5.18 16.21
CA GLN A 315 10.69 4.29 15.23
C GLN A 315 10.79 2.84 15.73
N VAL A 316 11.24 2.63 16.98
CA VAL A 316 11.31 1.28 17.56
C VAL A 316 9.89 0.76 17.76
N SER A 317 9.01 1.58 18.31
CA SER A 317 7.62 1.19 18.57
C SER A 317 6.87 0.79 17.30
N ALA A 318 7.18 1.36 16.14
CA ALA A 318 6.54 1.03 14.88
C ALA A 318 6.86 -0.39 14.38
N LEU A 319 7.98 -0.99 14.80
CA LEU A 319 8.41 -2.36 14.46
C LEU A 319 7.81 -3.42 15.40
N ARG A 320 6.52 -3.24 15.73
CA ARG A 320 5.76 -4.08 16.68
C ARG A 320 4.95 -5.19 16.02
N PHE A 321 5.02 -5.31 14.69
CA PHE A 321 4.17 -6.20 13.89
C PHE A 321 5.04 -7.02 12.94
N ALA A 322 4.80 -8.33 12.85
CA ALA A 322 5.18 -9.09 11.67
C ALA A 322 4.23 -8.79 10.51
N GLY A 323 4.65 -9.08 9.27
CA GLY A 323 3.85 -8.92 8.06
C GLY A 323 4.54 -8.06 7.01
N SER A 324 3.76 -7.60 6.02
CA SER A 324 4.22 -6.73 4.93
C SER A 324 4.70 -5.37 5.44
N HIS A 325 5.99 -5.11 5.36
CA HIS A 325 6.56 -3.78 5.56
C HIS A 325 6.74 -3.12 4.20
N TYR A 326 6.24 -1.90 4.05
CA TYR A 326 6.18 -1.24 2.74
C TYR A 326 7.36 -0.30 2.56
N LEU A 327 7.99 -0.38 1.38
CA LEU A 327 8.99 0.56 0.91
C LEU A 327 8.36 1.46 -0.14
N VAL A 328 8.30 2.76 0.16
CA VAL A 328 7.70 3.77 -0.72
C VAL A 328 8.81 4.69 -1.19
N ALA A 329 9.16 4.60 -2.47
CA ALA A 329 10.25 5.36 -3.06
C ALA A 329 9.68 6.46 -3.96
N HIS A 330 9.98 7.73 -3.68
CA HIS A 330 9.55 8.88 -4.46
C HIS A 330 10.76 9.62 -5.05
N LEU A 331 10.76 9.82 -6.37
CA LEU A 331 11.74 10.70 -7.03
C LEU A 331 11.12 12.10 -7.18
N SER A 332 11.71 13.10 -6.53
CA SER A 332 11.25 14.49 -6.58
C SER A 332 11.16 15.02 -8.01
N GLN A 333 10.09 15.78 -8.30
CA GLN A 333 9.92 16.46 -9.59
C GLN A 333 11.08 17.42 -9.91
N ALA A 334 11.71 18.00 -8.89
CA ALA A 334 12.83 18.94 -9.04
C ALA A 334 14.09 18.30 -9.68
N VAL A 335 14.17 16.97 -9.76
CA VAL A 335 15.22 16.29 -10.51
C VAL A 335 15.09 16.57 -12.02
N ALA A 336 13.86 16.71 -12.53
CA ALA A 336 13.61 16.99 -13.93
C ALA A 336 14.19 18.34 -14.38
N ASP A 337 14.17 19.34 -13.49
CA ASP A 337 14.59 20.71 -13.79
C ASP A 337 16.05 20.81 -14.22
N THR A 338 16.92 19.95 -13.66
CA THR A 338 18.37 19.97 -13.94
C THR A 338 18.83 18.75 -14.74
N PHE A 339 18.28 17.57 -14.47
CA PHE A 339 18.80 16.30 -14.99
C PHE A 339 17.87 15.63 -16.01
N GLY A 340 16.74 16.26 -16.34
CA GLY A 340 15.77 15.81 -17.33
C GLY A 340 14.75 14.79 -16.80
N ASN A 341 13.79 14.42 -17.64
CA ASN A 341 12.62 13.62 -17.24
C ASN A 341 12.90 12.11 -17.04
N GLY A 342 14.15 11.68 -17.07
CA GLY A 342 14.54 10.28 -16.93
C GLY A 342 14.08 9.37 -18.08
N PRO A 343 13.86 8.06 -17.84
CA PRO A 343 13.90 7.42 -16.53
C PRO A 343 15.29 7.39 -15.88
N PHE A 344 15.33 7.33 -14.55
CA PHE A 344 16.53 7.13 -13.77
C PHE A 344 16.53 5.70 -13.21
N ALA A 345 17.70 5.06 -13.22
CA ALA A 345 17.83 3.75 -12.62
C ALA A 345 17.79 3.87 -11.09
N MET A 346 16.81 3.24 -10.45
CA MET A 346 16.74 3.09 -9.00
C MET A 346 17.13 1.68 -8.61
N THR A 347 17.89 1.51 -7.53
CA THR A 347 18.18 0.19 -6.95
C THR A 347 17.83 0.18 -5.46
N LEU A 348 17.08 -0.83 -5.02
CA LEU A 348 16.81 -1.13 -3.62
C LEU A 348 17.60 -2.37 -3.21
N ARG A 349 18.50 -2.24 -2.24
CA ARG A 349 19.21 -3.37 -1.64
C ARG A 349 18.50 -3.73 -0.35
N VAL A 350 17.68 -4.78 -0.40
CA VAL A 350 16.88 -5.24 0.73
C VAL A 350 17.59 -6.40 1.40
N ARG A 351 17.86 -6.26 2.70
CA ARG A 351 18.36 -7.36 3.55
C ARG A 351 17.37 -7.64 4.66
N THR A 352 17.03 -8.92 4.82
CA THR A 352 16.30 -9.42 5.97
C THR A 352 17.23 -10.34 6.76
N SER A 353 17.48 -9.99 8.02
CA SER A 353 18.38 -10.75 8.90
C SER A 353 17.66 -11.22 10.15
N GLY A 354 18.24 -12.18 10.87
CA GLY A 354 17.57 -12.85 11.98
C GLY A 354 16.74 -14.05 11.52
N GLN A 355 16.55 -15.01 12.44
CA GLN A 355 15.72 -16.18 12.19
C GLN A 355 14.27 -15.85 12.57
N PRO A 356 13.28 -16.26 11.76
CA PRO A 356 11.88 -16.20 12.15
C PRO A 356 11.66 -16.88 13.51
N ARG A 357 10.82 -16.28 14.33
CA ARG A 357 10.43 -16.78 15.65
C ARG A 357 8.91 -16.87 15.72
N SER A 358 8.40 -17.61 16.70
CA SER A 358 6.97 -17.57 17.00
C SER A 358 6.57 -16.18 17.49
N GLY A 359 5.46 -15.67 16.96
CA GLY A 359 4.83 -14.43 17.41
C GLY A 359 4.15 -14.55 18.77
N PRO A 360 3.51 -13.47 19.24
CA PRO A 360 2.67 -13.51 20.42
C PRO A 360 1.50 -14.49 20.22
N GLU A 361 1.08 -15.14 21.30
CA GLU A 361 -0.13 -15.96 21.29
C GLU A 361 -1.33 -15.01 21.37
N TYR A 362 -1.99 -14.73 20.25
CA TYR A 362 -3.17 -13.87 20.19
C TYR A 362 -4.43 -14.59 20.70
N ALA A 363 -5.32 -13.85 21.35
CA ALA A 363 -6.62 -14.34 21.84
C ALA A 363 -7.70 -14.43 20.76
N GLY A 364 -7.36 -14.13 19.51
CA GLY A 364 -8.26 -14.09 18.36
C GLY A 364 -7.48 -13.88 17.06
N GLU A 365 -8.19 -13.55 15.99
CA GLU A 365 -7.60 -13.22 14.70
C GLU A 365 -7.61 -11.70 14.47
N SER A 366 -6.61 -11.22 13.71
CA SER A 366 -6.62 -9.85 13.20
C SER A 366 -7.75 -9.65 12.19
N VAL A 367 -8.13 -8.39 11.98
CA VAL A 367 -9.03 -8.01 10.89
C VAL A 367 -8.36 -6.88 10.09
N PRO A 368 -8.04 -7.07 8.79
CA PRO A 368 -8.13 -8.31 8.01
C PRO A 368 -7.32 -9.46 8.61
N LYS A 369 -7.70 -10.70 8.26
CA LYS A 369 -7.00 -11.90 8.73
C LYS A 369 -5.57 -11.93 8.19
N GLY A 370 -4.60 -12.27 9.05
CA GLY A 370 -3.21 -12.48 8.67
C GLY A 370 -2.39 -11.20 8.47
N VAL A 371 -2.96 -10.00 8.63
CA VAL A 371 -2.26 -8.73 8.35
C VAL A 371 -1.04 -8.47 9.25
N PHE A 372 -0.97 -9.13 10.42
CA PHE A 372 0.15 -9.03 11.37
C PHE A 372 1.00 -10.31 11.46
N GLU A 373 0.98 -11.11 10.39
CA GLU A 373 1.68 -12.38 10.28
C GLU A 373 2.35 -12.48 8.90
N VAL A 374 3.29 -13.42 8.74
CA VAL A 374 3.90 -13.74 7.45
C VAL A 374 3.57 -15.19 7.10
N SER A 375 2.76 -15.38 6.07
CA SER A 375 2.39 -16.69 5.53
C SER A 375 3.46 -17.25 4.59
N ASP A 376 3.35 -18.54 4.25
CA ASP A 376 4.23 -19.14 3.23
C ASP A 376 3.95 -18.57 1.84
N GLU A 377 2.69 -18.22 1.58
CA GLU A 377 2.25 -17.54 0.36
C GLU A 377 2.90 -16.17 0.21
N ASP A 378 3.06 -15.40 1.30
CA ASP A 378 3.75 -14.10 1.26
C ASP A 378 5.23 -14.24 0.91
N ARG A 379 5.89 -15.27 1.45
CA ARG A 379 7.30 -15.56 1.16
C ARG A 379 7.48 -15.98 -0.30
N GLU A 380 6.56 -16.78 -0.82
CA GLU A 380 6.56 -17.20 -2.22
C GLU A 380 6.28 -16.03 -3.17
N ALA A 381 5.27 -15.20 -2.85
CA ALA A 381 4.95 -13.99 -3.57
C ALA A 381 6.16 -13.04 -3.65
N ALA A 382 6.90 -12.85 -2.55
CA ALA A 382 8.10 -12.03 -2.50
C ALA A 382 9.25 -12.57 -3.37
N ALA A 383 9.46 -13.88 -3.39
CA ALA A 383 10.46 -14.52 -4.24
C ALA A 383 10.09 -14.40 -5.74
N GLU A 384 8.84 -14.68 -6.09
CA GLU A 384 8.34 -14.60 -7.46
C GLU A 384 8.15 -13.14 -7.93
N GLY A 385 7.91 -12.21 -7.00
CA GLY A 385 7.55 -10.81 -7.21
C GLY A 385 6.19 -10.61 -7.85
N VAL A 386 5.23 -11.44 -7.46
CA VAL A 386 3.83 -11.42 -7.91
C VAL A 386 2.95 -11.51 -6.69
N ALA A 387 1.90 -10.69 -6.60
CA ALA A 387 0.99 -10.68 -5.47
C ALA A 387 0.39 -12.08 -5.19
N ALA A 388 0.25 -12.44 -3.91
CA ALA A 388 -0.16 -13.79 -3.49
C ALA A 388 -1.54 -14.24 -4.02
N GLY A 389 -2.45 -13.29 -4.27
CA GLY A 389 -3.76 -13.57 -4.90
C GLY A 389 -3.65 -14.00 -6.36
N ASP A 390 -2.72 -13.41 -7.10
CA ASP A 390 -2.49 -13.67 -8.51
C ASP A 390 -1.78 -15.01 -8.73
N THR A 391 -0.83 -15.39 -7.87
CA THR A 391 -0.12 -16.67 -7.97
C THR A 391 -1.08 -17.85 -7.81
N THR A 392 -2.04 -17.77 -6.88
CA THR A 392 -3.06 -18.80 -6.65
C THR A 392 -4.03 -18.92 -7.83
N ALA A 393 -4.51 -17.80 -8.36
CA ALA A 393 -5.38 -17.77 -9.53
C ALA A 393 -4.65 -18.29 -10.79
N MET A 394 -3.39 -17.92 -10.99
CA MET A 394 -2.54 -18.37 -12.09
C MET A 394 -2.20 -19.87 -11.97
N ARG A 395 -1.93 -20.38 -10.76
CA ARG A 395 -1.74 -21.82 -10.52
C ARG A 395 -3.02 -22.60 -10.78
N ALA A 396 -4.17 -22.11 -10.34
CA ALA A 396 -5.47 -22.72 -10.64
C ALA A 396 -5.77 -22.74 -12.14
N LEU A 397 -5.46 -21.65 -12.86
CA LEU A 397 -5.55 -21.57 -14.32
C LEU A 397 -4.59 -22.53 -15.03
N ALA A 398 -3.33 -22.63 -14.57
CA ALA A 398 -2.34 -23.53 -15.13
C ALA A 398 -2.72 -25.00 -14.94
N VAL A 399 -3.14 -25.39 -13.73
CA VAL A 399 -3.62 -26.74 -13.42
C VAL A 399 -4.91 -27.06 -14.18
N GLY A 400 -5.85 -26.11 -14.23
CA GLY A 400 -7.10 -26.25 -14.98
C GLY A 400 -6.89 -26.39 -16.48
N GLY A 401 -6.02 -25.56 -17.07
CA GLY A 401 -5.72 -25.55 -18.50
C GLY A 401 -4.93 -26.77 -18.98
N ILE A 402 -3.91 -27.19 -18.23
CA ILE A 402 -3.15 -28.40 -18.56
C ILE A 402 -4.01 -29.66 -18.35
N GLY A 403 -4.81 -29.70 -17.28
CA GLY A 403 -5.71 -30.82 -16.99
C GLY A 403 -6.77 -31.03 -18.07
N THR A 404 -7.46 -29.96 -18.48
CA THR A 404 -8.47 -30.04 -19.56
C THR A 404 -7.85 -30.29 -20.93
N GLY A 405 -6.72 -29.65 -21.25
CA GLY A 405 -5.99 -29.90 -22.50
C GLY A 405 -5.55 -31.36 -22.65
N SER A 406 -5.02 -31.94 -21.57
CA SER A 406 -4.59 -33.35 -21.56
C SER A 406 -5.76 -34.32 -21.69
N ALA A 407 -6.88 -34.06 -21.00
CA ALA A 407 -8.09 -34.87 -21.10
C ALA A 407 -8.70 -34.84 -22.52
N LEU A 408 -8.69 -33.68 -23.19
CA LEU A 408 -9.14 -33.54 -24.58
C LEU A 408 -8.26 -34.35 -25.53
N LEU A 409 -6.94 -34.33 -25.35
CA LEU A 409 -6.01 -35.12 -26.17
C LEU A 409 -6.20 -36.63 -25.97
N VAL A 410 -6.39 -37.07 -24.73
CA VAL A 410 -6.71 -38.48 -24.43
C VAL A 410 -8.05 -38.88 -25.03
N GLY A 411 -9.08 -38.03 -24.88
CA GLY A 411 -10.40 -38.23 -25.50
C GLY A 411 -10.31 -38.33 -27.02
N LEU A 412 -9.55 -37.45 -27.67
CA LEU A 412 -9.32 -37.51 -29.13
C LEU A 412 -8.56 -38.77 -29.54
N GLY A 413 -7.56 -39.18 -28.76
CA GLY A 413 -6.80 -40.41 -28.98
C GLY A 413 -7.69 -41.67 -28.90
N VAL A 414 -8.54 -41.75 -27.88
CA VAL A 414 -9.50 -42.86 -27.74
C VAL A 414 -10.50 -42.86 -28.89
N TRP A 415 -11.03 -41.69 -29.26
CA TRP A 415 -11.97 -41.56 -30.37
C TRP A 415 -11.36 -41.97 -31.71
N THR A 416 -10.13 -41.55 -32.01
CA THR A 416 -9.43 -41.93 -33.24
C THR A 416 -9.14 -43.43 -33.31
N VAL A 417 -8.78 -44.06 -32.18
CA VAL A 417 -8.62 -45.53 -32.12
C VAL A 417 -9.94 -46.26 -32.34
N MET A 418 -11.03 -45.78 -31.73
CA MET A 418 -12.37 -46.37 -31.94
C MET A 418 -12.88 -46.18 -33.38
N ALA A 419 -12.64 -45.01 -33.98
CA ALA A 419 -13.02 -44.73 -35.36
C ALA A 419 -12.26 -45.62 -36.36
N ARG A 420 -10.96 -45.88 -36.14
CA ARG A 420 -10.16 -46.81 -36.96
C ARG A 420 -10.57 -48.27 -36.80
N ARG A 421 -11.04 -48.69 -35.62
CA ARG A 421 -11.55 -50.05 -35.40
C ARG A 421 -12.89 -50.33 -36.08
N ARG A 422 -13.69 -49.30 -36.36
CA ARG A 422 -14.97 -49.43 -37.07
C ARG A 422 -14.85 -49.48 -38.60
N THR A 423 -13.67 -49.18 -39.14
CA THR A 423 -13.38 -49.24 -40.58
C THR A 423 -12.72 -50.56 -41.01
N THR A 424 -12.47 -51.46 -40.06
CA THR A 424 -11.84 -52.79 -40.29
C THR A 424 -12.79 -53.97 -40.08
N THR A 425 -14.09 -53.71 -40.02
CA THR A 425 -15.19 -54.68 -40.15
C THR A 425 -16.04 -54.27 -41.33
#